data_AF-A0A7Y9FCA4-F1
#
_entry.id   AF-A0A7Y9FCA4-F1
#
_cell.length_a   1.000
_cell.length_b   1.000
_cell.length_c   1.000
_cell.angle_alpha   90.00
_cell.angle_beta   90.00
_cell.angle_gamma   90.00
#
_symmetry.space_group_name_H-M   'P 1'
#
loop_
_entity.id
_entity.type
_entity.pdbx_description
1 polymer ?
#
loop_
_entity_poly.entity_id
_entity_poly.type
_entity_poly.pdbx_seq_one_letter_code
_entity_poly.pdbx_strand_id
1 'polypeptide(L)'
;MTPDHPAAGGAARERGFTLTELLVVVIIIGVLAAIAVPVLIGQRTSAIEASVQSDLRNLLVAVTAAREGDAAMDADKVRDDVRVTPGNTLDVVVDAGVYCLRGASDRGGRTYVLDADGLRPQGGGDCGGAAVLTLP
;
A
#
# COMPACT_ATOMS: atom_id res chain seq x y z
N MET A 1 66.42 0.33 51.04
CA MET A 1 65.63 -0.85 50.63
C MET A 1 64.31 -0.32 50.10
N THR A 2 63.90 -0.78 48.93
CA THR A 2 63.12 -0.04 47.91
C THR A 2 61.70 0.37 48.32
N PRO A 3 61.23 1.54 47.84
CA PRO A 3 59.86 2.00 48.02
C PRO A 3 58.86 1.12 47.25
N ASP A 4 57.69 1.01 47.88
CA ASP A 4 56.43 0.45 47.39
C ASP A 4 56.04 1.05 46.02
N HIS A 5 55.64 0.20 45.07
CA HIS A 5 55.24 0.59 43.72
C HIS A 5 53.71 0.45 43.63
N PRO A 6 52.93 1.55 43.70
CA PRO A 6 51.49 1.45 43.57
C PRO A 6 51.15 1.07 42.11
N ALA A 7 50.40 -0.01 41.96
CA ALA A 7 49.82 -0.43 40.69
C ALA A 7 48.93 0.69 40.15
N ALA A 8 49.38 1.32 39.07
CA ALA A 8 48.61 2.32 38.33
C ALA A 8 47.39 1.65 37.68
N GLY A 9 46.25 1.68 38.38
CA GLY A 9 44.96 1.41 37.80
C GLY A 9 44.65 2.48 36.76
N GLY A 10 44.79 2.15 35.48
CA GLY A 10 44.41 3.01 34.38
C GLY A 10 42.92 3.30 34.44
N ALA A 11 42.56 4.50 34.92
CA ALA A 11 41.20 5.01 34.83
C ALA A 11 40.85 5.15 33.34
N ALA A 12 40.06 4.20 32.83
CA ALA A 12 39.40 4.36 31.55
C ALA A 12 38.56 5.63 31.64
N ARG A 13 38.96 6.68 30.91
CA ARG A 13 38.18 7.91 30.80
C ARG A 13 36.81 7.56 30.27
N GLU A 14 35.80 7.56 31.14
CA GLU A 14 34.41 7.49 30.77
C GLU A 14 34.10 8.71 29.90
N ARG A 15 33.98 8.48 28.58
CA ARG A 15 33.55 9.49 27.62
C ARG A 15 32.02 9.61 27.73
N GLY A 16 31.55 10.55 28.54
CA GLY A 16 30.14 10.92 28.58
C GLY A 16 29.76 11.73 27.34
N PHE A 17 28.57 11.46 26.78
CA PHE A 17 27.95 12.30 25.75
C PHE A 17 27.67 13.68 26.31
N THR A 18 28.01 14.76 25.61
CA THR A 18 27.64 16.10 26.06
C THR A 18 26.14 16.36 25.82
N LEU A 19 25.50 17.12 26.71
CA LEU A 19 24.11 17.57 26.52
C LEU A 19 23.92 18.31 25.20
N THR A 20 24.94 19.06 24.77
CA THR A 20 24.96 19.79 23.50
C THR A 20 25.03 18.89 22.27
N GLU A 21 25.72 17.75 22.34
CA GLU A 21 25.75 16.77 21.25
C GLU A 21 24.40 16.09 21.06
N LEU A 22 23.70 15.77 22.15
CA LEU A 22 22.34 15.24 22.03
C LEU A 22 21.35 16.32 21.57
N LEU A 23 21.53 17.57 22.01
CA LEU A 23 20.67 18.69 21.63
C LEU A 23 20.72 18.97 20.11
N VAL A 24 21.92 19.06 19.52
CA VAL A 24 22.03 19.36 18.08
C VAL A 24 21.46 18.22 17.23
N VAL A 25 21.62 16.97 17.67
CA VAL A 25 21.11 15.80 16.95
C VAL A 25 19.57 15.79 16.91
N VAL A 26 18.90 16.06 18.04
CA VAL A 26 17.43 16.10 18.04
C VAL A 26 16.88 17.25 17.21
N ILE A 27 17.60 18.38 17.14
CA ILE A 27 17.24 19.49 16.26
C ILE A 27 17.33 19.08 14.79
N ILE A 28 18.44 18.44 14.39
CA ILE A 28 18.63 17.98 12.99
C ILE A 28 17.56 16.93 12.62
N ILE A 29 17.33 15.93 13.49
CA ILE A 29 16.28 14.91 13.26
C ILE A 29 14.90 15.57 13.18
N GLY A 30 14.63 16.57 14.03
CA GLY A 30 13.37 17.31 14.02
C GLY A 30 13.10 18.01 12.68
N VAL A 31 14.11 18.67 12.11
CA VAL A 31 14.00 19.31 10.78
C VAL A 31 13.77 18.27 9.68
N LEU A 32 14.51 17.16 9.70
CA LEU A 32 14.34 16.09 8.70
C LEU A 32 12.95 15.44 8.80
N ALA A 33 12.47 15.15 10.01
CA ALA A 33 11.17 14.53 10.25
C ALA A 33 10.02 15.45 9.80
N ALA A 34 10.13 16.77 10.00
CA ALA A 34 9.11 17.73 9.59
C ALA A 34 8.85 17.69 8.07
N ILE A 35 9.88 17.45 7.26
CA ILE A 35 9.75 17.34 5.79
C ILE A 35 9.37 15.90 5.39
N ALA A 36 9.97 14.90 6.03
CA ALA A 36 9.81 13.49 5.63
C ALA A 36 8.39 12.94 5.91
N VAL A 37 7.78 13.31 7.04
CA VAL A 37 6.46 12.79 7.44
C VAL A 37 5.34 13.10 6.44
N PRO A 38 5.11 14.35 5.99
CA PRO A 38 4.04 14.63 5.03
C PRO A 38 4.26 13.94 3.67
N VAL A 39 5.52 13.85 3.22
CA VAL A 39 5.87 13.13 1.97
C VAL A 39 5.55 11.64 2.11
N LEU A 40 5.91 11.03 3.24
CA LEU A 40 5.63 9.61 3.48
C LEU A 40 4.13 9.30 3.49
N ILE A 41 3.30 10.19 4.04
CA ILE A 41 1.84 10.02 4.04
C ILE A 41 1.30 10.02 2.59
N GLY A 42 1.74 10.99 1.78
CA GLY A 42 1.36 11.05 0.36
C GLY A 42 1.79 9.79 -0.41
N GLN A 43 3.04 9.35 -0.22
CA GLN A 43 3.56 8.14 -0.85
C GLN A 43 2.79 6.88 -0.47
N ARG A 44 2.37 6.76 0.80
CA ARG A 44 1.55 5.64 1.28
C ARG A 44 0.19 5.62 0.58
N THR A 45 -0.49 6.76 0.48
CA THR A 45 -1.77 6.85 -0.24
C THR A 45 -1.61 6.49 -1.70
N SER A 46 -0.59 7.01 -2.38
CA SER A 46 -0.32 6.67 -3.78
C SER A 46 0.00 5.18 -3.98
N ALA A 47 0.71 4.55 -3.03
CA ALA A 47 0.99 3.11 -3.09
C ALA A 47 -0.28 2.26 -2.91
N ILE A 48 -1.20 2.68 -2.04
CA ILE A 48 -2.50 2.04 -1.87
C ILE A 48 -3.33 2.16 -3.15
N GLU A 49 -3.42 3.36 -3.73
CA GLU A 49 -4.13 3.56 -4.99
C GLU A 49 -3.51 2.74 -6.13
N ALA A 50 -2.18 2.66 -6.18
CA ALA A 50 -1.47 1.85 -7.16
C ALA A 50 -1.74 0.35 -7.00
N SER A 51 -1.84 -0.16 -5.76
CA SER A 51 -2.15 -1.57 -5.53
C SER A 51 -3.55 -1.92 -6.01
N VAL A 52 -4.55 -1.09 -5.71
CA VAL A 52 -5.94 -1.26 -6.21
C VAL A 52 -5.97 -1.25 -7.74
N GLN A 53 -5.27 -0.29 -8.36
CA GLN A 53 -5.20 -0.19 -9.81
C GLN A 53 -4.53 -1.40 -10.47
N SER A 54 -3.47 -1.93 -9.86
CA SER A 54 -2.78 -3.14 -10.34
C SER A 54 -3.68 -4.37 -10.23
N ASP A 55 -4.32 -4.54 -9.08
CA ASP A 55 -5.23 -5.65 -8.82
C ASP A 55 -6.42 -5.65 -9.79
N LEU A 56 -6.97 -4.48 -10.12
CA LEU A 56 -8.03 -4.36 -11.13
C LEU A 56 -7.59 -4.79 -12.53
N ARG A 57 -6.37 -4.45 -12.94
CA ARG A 57 -5.83 -4.88 -14.24
C ARG A 57 -5.64 -6.39 -14.28
N ASN A 58 -5.16 -6.99 -13.19
CA ASN A 58 -5.04 -8.44 -13.08
C ASN A 58 -6.42 -9.12 -13.12
N LEU A 59 -7.40 -8.55 -12.42
CA LEU A 59 -8.78 -9.02 -12.44
C LEU A 59 -9.38 -8.95 -13.85
N LEU A 60 -9.14 -7.88 -14.60
CA LEU A 60 -9.59 -7.77 -15.99
C LEU A 60 -9.07 -8.93 -16.84
N VAL A 61 -7.76 -9.22 -16.75
CA VAL A 61 -7.16 -10.34 -17.48
C VAL A 61 -7.83 -11.66 -17.09
N ALA A 62 -8.02 -11.92 -15.79
CA ALA A 62 -8.68 -13.13 -15.32
C ALA A 62 -10.15 -13.24 -15.77
N VAL A 63 -10.93 -12.16 -15.67
CA VAL A 63 -12.33 -12.14 -16.13
C VAL A 63 -12.42 -12.37 -17.63
N THR A 64 -11.51 -11.81 -18.42
CA THR A 64 -11.46 -12.06 -19.87
C THR A 64 -11.05 -13.49 -20.20
N ALA A 65 -10.15 -14.10 -19.42
CA ALA A 65 -9.73 -15.49 -19.61
C ALA A 65 -10.78 -16.51 -19.15
N ALA A 66 -11.55 -16.17 -18.11
CA ALA A 66 -12.62 -16.99 -17.56
C ALA A 66 -13.94 -16.88 -18.35
N ARG A 67 -13.98 -16.06 -19.41
CA ARG A 67 -15.10 -15.97 -20.35
C ARG A 67 -14.81 -16.73 -21.64
N GLU A 68 -15.74 -17.61 -22.02
CA GLU A 68 -15.72 -18.33 -23.30
C GLU A 68 -16.89 -17.82 -24.17
N GLY A 69 -16.60 -16.93 -25.12
CA GLY A 69 -17.62 -16.34 -25.99
C GLY A 69 -18.64 -15.49 -25.24
N ASP A 70 -19.93 -15.71 -25.51
CA ASP A 70 -21.05 -15.01 -24.85
C ASP A 70 -21.46 -15.65 -23.51
N ALA A 71 -20.75 -16.69 -23.06
CA ALA A 71 -21.05 -17.35 -21.80
C ALA A 71 -20.79 -16.42 -20.60
N ALA A 72 -21.51 -16.69 -19.50
CA ALA A 72 -21.19 -16.07 -18.22
C ALA A 72 -19.75 -16.45 -17.81
N MET A 73 -19.07 -15.53 -17.10
CA MET A 73 -17.74 -15.83 -16.54
C MET A 73 -17.80 -16.98 -15.55
N ASP A 74 -16.76 -17.80 -15.57
CA ASP A 74 -16.49 -18.79 -14.53
C ASP A 74 -15.90 -18.08 -13.29
N ALA A 75 -16.74 -17.89 -12.27
CA ALA A 75 -16.34 -17.18 -11.05
C ALA A 75 -15.27 -17.92 -10.24
N ASP A 76 -15.24 -19.25 -10.30
CA ASP A 76 -14.29 -20.06 -9.53
C ASP A 76 -12.89 -19.94 -10.12
N LYS A 77 -12.77 -19.97 -11.46
CA LYS A 77 -11.49 -19.68 -12.15
C LYS A 77 -10.94 -18.30 -11.79
N VAL A 78 -11.79 -17.27 -11.77
CA VAL A 78 -11.37 -15.92 -11.39
C VAL A 78 -10.85 -15.87 -9.94
N ARG A 79 -11.50 -16.59 -9.02
CA ARG A 79 -11.05 -16.67 -7.61
C ARG A 79 -9.70 -17.37 -7.45
N ASP A 80 -9.42 -18.36 -8.29
CA ASP A 80 -8.17 -19.10 -8.25
C ASP A 80 -7.00 -18.32 -8.87
N ASP A 81 -7.27 -17.59 -9.96
CA ASP A 81 -6.25 -16.88 -10.74
C ASP A 81 -5.92 -15.47 -10.17
N VAL A 82 -6.86 -14.83 -9.47
CA VAL A 82 -6.68 -13.47 -8.95
C VAL A 82 -6.19 -13.49 -7.52
N ARG A 83 -5.01 -12.90 -7.30
CA ARG A 83 -4.48 -12.58 -5.97
C ARG A 83 -4.71 -11.12 -5.67
N VAL A 84 -5.57 -10.84 -4.71
CA VAL A 84 -5.89 -9.49 -4.24
C VAL A 84 -4.88 -9.07 -3.17
N THR A 85 -4.41 -7.82 -3.26
CA THR A 85 -3.53 -7.26 -2.23
C THR A 85 -4.30 -7.13 -0.90
N PRO A 86 -3.72 -7.50 0.26
CA PRO A 86 -4.43 -7.41 1.53
C PRO A 86 -5.04 -6.03 1.82
N GLY A 87 -6.32 -6.00 2.19
CA GLY A 87 -7.08 -4.79 2.43
C GLY A 87 -7.68 -4.15 1.18
N ASN A 88 -7.37 -4.67 -0.02
CA ASN A 88 -8.10 -4.31 -1.22
C ASN A 88 -9.34 -5.20 -1.36
N THR A 89 -10.41 -4.68 -1.94
CA THR A 89 -11.60 -5.43 -2.31
C THR A 89 -11.93 -5.15 -3.76
N LEU A 90 -12.12 -6.19 -4.56
CA LEU A 90 -12.46 -6.07 -5.97
C LEU A 90 -13.84 -6.65 -6.24
N ASP A 91 -14.67 -5.88 -6.94
CA ASP A 91 -15.98 -6.30 -7.41
C ASP A 91 -15.98 -6.42 -8.93
N VAL A 92 -16.62 -7.46 -9.43
CA VAL A 92 -17.08 -7.55 -10.82
C VAL A 92 -18.56 -7.20 -10.84
N VAL A 93 -18.92 -6.18 -11.60
CA VAL A 93 -20.31 -5.74 -11.83
C VAL A 93 -20.64 -5.99 -13.29
N VAL A 94 -21.88 -6.39 -13.57
CA VAL A 94 -22.41 -6.41 -14.94
C VAL A 94 -23.38 -5.25 -15.07
N ASP A 95 -23.08 -4.32 -15.98
CA ASP A 95 -23.93 -3.17 -16.28
C ASP A 95 -24.23 -3.15 -17.78
N ALA A 96 -25.50 -3.12 -18.13
CA ALA A 96 -25.99 -3.20 -19.52
C ALA A 96 -25.35 -4.33 -20.38
N GLY A 97 -24.98 -5.45 -19.76
CA GLY A 97 -24.34 -6.59 -20.44
C GLY A 97 -22.82 -6.49 -20.59
N VAL A 98 -22.22 -5.38 -20.16
CA VAL A 98 -20.77 -5.14 -20.15
C VAL A 98 -20.23 -5.31 -18.73
N TYR A 99 -18.99 -5.79 -18.62
CA TYR A 99 -18.32 -5.86 -17.32
C TYR A 99 -17.76 -4.51 -16.90
N CYS A 100 -17.99 -4.20 -15.64
CA CYS A 100 -17.50 -3.02 -14.95
C CYS A 100 -16.83 -3.49 -13.67
N LEU A 101 -15.52 -3.33 -13.54
CA LEU A 101 -14.77 -3.77 -12.37
C LEU A 101 -14.63 -2.60 -11.41
N ARG A 102 -14.80 -2.82 -10.11
CA ARG A 102 -14.59 -1.81 -9.06
C ARG A 102 -13.55 -2.29 -8.08
N GLY A 103 -12.66 -1.42 -7.66
CA GLY A 103 -11.62 -1.73 -6.70
C GLY A 103 -11.57 -0.66 -5.62
N ALA A 104 -11.64 -1.09 -4.36
CA ALA A 104 -11.51 -0.23 -3.19
C ALA A 104 -10.42 -0.78 -2.25
N SER A 105 -10.01 0.04 -1.28
CA SER A 105 -9.09 -0.36 -0.22
C SER A 105 -9.63 0.11 1.13
N ASP A 106 -9.65 -0.76 2.13
CA ASP A 106 -10.01 -0.45 3.51
C ASP A 106 -8.96 0.44 4.21
N ARG A 107 -7.73 0.45 3.68
CA ARG A 107 -6.61 1.32 4.11
C ARG A 107 -6.77 2.77 3.66
N GLY A 108 -7.88 3.11 2.98
CA GLY A 108 -8.18 4.44 2.45
C GLY A 108 -7.79 4.61 0.97
N GLY A 109 -7.72 5.86 0.52
CA GLY A 109 -7.53 6.20 -0.90
C GLY A 109 -8.86 6.28 -1.65
N ARG A 110 -8.78 6.43 -2.98
CA ARG A 110 -9.96 6.47 -3.87
C ARG A 110 -10.36 5.08 -4.32
N THR A 111 -11.66 4.89 -4.55
CA THR A 111 -12.18 3.74 -5.30
C THR A 111 -11.92 3.96 -6.79
N TYR A 112 -11.57 2.90 -7.50
CA TYR A 112 -11.32 2.90 -8.93
C TYR A 112 -12.32 2.02 -9.64
N VAL A 113 -12.66 2.41 -10.86
CA VAL A 113 -13.43 1.61 -11.79
C VAL A 113 -12.60 1.32 -13.03
N LEU A 114 -12.79 0.13 -13.59
CA LEU A 114 -12.18 -0.30 -14.83
C LEU A 114 -13.27 -0.90 -15.72
N ASP A 115 -13.53 -0.23 -16.82
CA ASP A 115 -14.52 -0.58 -17.84
C ASP A 115 -13.87 -0.51 -19.24
N ALA A 116 -14.69 -0.48 -20.29
CA ALA A 116 -14.23 -0.39 -21.68
C ALA A 116 -13.50 0.93 -22.01
N ASP A 117 -13.79 2.02 -21.28
CA ASP A 117 -13.15 3.33 -21.46
C ASP A 117 -11.82 3.42 -20.69
N GLY A 118 -11.61 2.52 -19.74
CA GLY A 118 -10.33 2.29 -19.07
C GLY A 118 -10.39 2.52 -17.56
N LEU A 119 -9.21 2.62 -16.95
CA LEU A 119 -9.04 2.74 -15.50
C LEU A 119 -9.19 4.21 -15.06
N ARG A 120 -10.13 4.46 -14.16
CA ARG A 120 -10.41 5.82 -13.66
C ARG A 120 -10.89 5.78 -12.21
N PRO A 121 -10.69 6.87 -11.43
CA PRO A 121 -11.31 6.97 -10.10
C PRO A 121 -12.84 6.96 -10.24
N GLN A 122 -13.53 6.29 -9.32
CA GLN A 122 -15.00 6.18 -9.33
C GLN A 122 -15.63 7.56 -9.18
N GLY A 123 -16.42 7.98 -10.17
CA GLY A 123 -17.30 9.13 -10.13
C GLY A 123 -18.74 8.74 -9.78
N GLY A 124 -19.59 9.76 -9.61
CA GLY A 124 -21.02 9.53 -9.39
C GLY A 124 -21.67 8.93 -10.64
N GLY A 125 -22.19 7.71 -10.53
CA GLY A 125 -22.87 6.98 -11.62
C GLY A 125 -22.06 5.83 -12.24
N ASP A 126 -20.81 5.63 -11.82
CA ASP A 126 -19.95 4.58 -12.39
C ASP A 126 -20.18 3.21 -11.73
N CYS A 127 -20.32 2.16 -12.56
CA CYS A 127 -20.52 0.77 -12.16
C CYS A 127 -21.63 0.62 -11.08
N GLY A 128 -22.82 1.18 -11.32
CA GLY A 128 -23.90 1.27 -10.32
C GLY A 128 -24.64 -0.04 -10.00
N GLY A 129 -24.35 -1.12 -10.74
CA GLY A 129 -24.96 -2.43 -10.53
C GLY A 129 -24.48 -3.15 -9.26
N ALA A 130 -25.21 -4.21 -8.91
CA ALA A 130 -24.79 -5.16 -7.88
C ALA A 130 -23.58 -5.97 -8.36
N ALA A 131 -22.63 -6.24 -7.45
CA ALA A 131 -21.50 -7.10 -7.76
C ALA A 131 -21.98 -8.53 -7.99
N VAL A 132 -21.60 -9.11 -9.13
CA VAL A 132 -21.82 -10.53 -9.44
C VAL A 132 -20.72 -11.41 -8.86
N LEU A 133 -19.57 -10.83 -8.54
CA LEU A 133 -18.45 -11.47 -7.87
C LEU A 133 -17.70 -10.44 -7.03
N THR A 134 -17.35 -10.80 -5.79
CA THR A 134 -16.49 -10.00 -4.92
C THR A 134 -15.31 -10.84 -4.46
N LEU A 135 -14.12 -10.25 -4.55
CA LEU A 135 -12.83 -10.79 -4.11
C LEU A 135 -12.30 -9.93 -2.95
N PRO A 136 -12.12 -10.51 -1.76
CA PRO A 136 -11.56 -9.82 -0.60
C PRO A 136 -10.03 -9.82 -0.59
#